data_AF-A0A7R9ZDA1-F1
#
_entry.id   AF-A0A7R9ZDA1-F1
#
_cell.length_a   1.000
_cell.length_b   1.000
_cell.length_c   1.000
_cell.angle_alpha   90.00
_cell.angle_beta   90.00
_cell.angle_gamma   90.00
#
_symmetry.space_group_name_H-M   'P 1'
#
loop_
_entity.id
_entity.type
_entity.pdbx_description
1 polymer ?
#
loop_
_entity_poly.entity_id
_entity_poly.type
_entity_poly.pdbx_seq_one_letter_code
_entity_poly.pdbx_strand_id
1 'polypeptide(L)'
;MANLRLSEGRGAEATRLILEAYSRMRVGCEAMADLVGLGKEATEETENTGDNGKRRAKELVEVDAANSLPGYEFRCQTAKLLLECSAVCKGSVGKIDACEDLSKKSRQGLFCAEAAVQVLGSLLAENDEVVEVWYLLGCAFASFTPTKDDVSRYYWERAHEMLITVKKSINKEIAASKAARDDESMNNQIREIEGQIEEVEEKLAGLDNKRDQCSSAN
;
A
#
# COMPACT_ATOMS: atom_id res chain seq x y z
N MET A 1 -32.29 22.10 15.42
CA MET A 1 -31.57 21.70 14.20
C MET A 1 -30.10 22.05 14.40
N ALA A 2 -29.25 21.06 14.71
CA ALA A 2 -27.83 21.26 14.93
C ALA A 2 -27.02 20.31 14.05
N ASN A 3 -25.97 20.86 13.43
CA ASN A 3 -24.76 20.18 12.97
C ASN A 3 -24.83 19.27 11.73
N LEU A 4 -24.97 19.89 10.56
CA LEU A 4 -24.45 19.36 9.28
C LEU A 4 -23.09 19.95 8.88
N ARG A 5 -22.54 20.90 9.66
CA ARG A 5 -21.22 21.53 9.43
C ARG A 5 -20.01 20.71 9.92
N LEU A 6 -20.23 19.54 10.53
CA LEU A 6 -19.14 18.66 11.02
C LEU A 6 -18.54 17.76 9.93
N SER A 7 -19.09 17.73 8.72
CA SER A 7 -18.59 16.86 7.63
C SER A 7 -17.53 17.51 6.74
N GLU A 8 -17.39 18.83 6.73
CA GLU A 8 -16.54 19.56 5.75
C GLU A 8 -15.04 19.53 6.06
N GLY A 9 -14.60 18.91 7.17
CA GLY A 9 -13.18 18.85 7.58
C GLY A 9 -12.63 17.48 7.97
N ARG A 10 -13.46 16.42 7.99
CA ARG A 10 -13.09 15.11 8.56
C ARG A 10 -11.91 14.44 7.85
N GLY A 11 -11.80 14.64 6.53
CA GLY A 11 -10.70 14.08 5.73
C GLY A 11 -9.34 14.64 6.13
N ALA A 12 -9.24 15.98 6.22
CA ALA A 12 -7.98 16.63 6.60
C ALA A 12 -7.56 16.33 8.05
N GLU A 13 -8.53 16.23 8.96
CA GLU A 13 -8.27 15.81 10.34
C GLU A 13 -7.79 14.34 10.40
N ALA A 14 -8.44 13.44 9.68
CA ALA A 14 -8.05 12.03 9.59
C ALA A 14 -6.63 11.89 9.02
N THR A 15 -6.30 12.61 7.95
CA THR A 15 -4.95 12.65 7.37
C THR A 15 -3.91 13.06 8.40
N ARG A 16 -4.18 14.09 9.21
CA ARG A 16 -3.25 14.53 10.25
C ARG A 16 -3.05 13.46 11.32
N LEU A 17 -4.13 12.87 11.81
CA LEU A 17 -4.09 11.86 12.88
C LEU A 17 -3.38 10.58 12.43
N ILE A 18 -3.63 10.12 11.20
CA ILE A 18 -2.98 8.89 10.71
C ILE A 18 -1.49 9.10 10.45
N LEU A 19 -1.08 10.28 9.96
CA LEU A 19 0.33 10.61 9.81
C LEU A 19 1.03 10.75 11.17
N GLU A 20 0.35 11.24 12.21
CA GLU A 20 0.87 11.23 13.57
C GLU A 20 1.04 9.79 14.08
N ALA A 21 0.05 8.91 13.86
CA ALA A 21 0.15 7.50 14.23
C ALA A 21 1.34 6.82 13.51
N TYR A 22 1.48 7.05 12.21
CA TYR A 22 2.63 6.59 11.43
C TYR A 22 3.96 7.11 11.99
N SER A 23 4.04 8.38 12.39
CA SER A 23 5.28 8.98 12.91
C SER A 23 5.88 8.22 14.10
N ARG A 24 5.05 7.53 14.89
CA ARG A 24 5.47 6.73 16.05
C ARG A 24 6.08 5.38 15.67
N MET A 25 5.76 4.86 14.49
CA MET A 25 6.30 3.58 13.98
C MET A 25 7.23 3.77 12.77
N ARG A 26 7.42 5.02 12.33
CA ARG A 26 8.12 5.37 11.09
C ARG A 26 9.50 4.76 10.96
N VAL A 27 10.34 4.88 11.99
CA VAL A 27 11.74 4.40 11.93
C VAL A 27 11.79 2.89 11.72
N GLY A 28 10.97 2.12 12.44
CA GLY A 28 10.91 0.67 12.27
C GLY A 28 10.32 0.28 10.92
N CYS A 29 9.28 0.98 10.46
CA CYS A 29 8.67 0.70 9.15
C CYS A 29 9.63 1.00 7.99
N GLU A 30 10.33 2.13 8.02
CA GLU A 30 11.33 2.50 7.01
C GLU A 30 12.50 1.51 7.00
N ALA A 31 13.05 1.16 8.17
CA ALA A 31 14.12 0.17 8.26
C ALA A 31 13.73 -1.20 7.70
N MET A 32 12.52 -1.67 7.98
CA MET A 32 12.02 -2.94 7.46
C MET A 32 11.71 -2.86 5.95
N ALA A 33 11.19 -1.73 5.47
CA ALA A 33 10.93 -1.52 4.05
C ALA A 33 12.23 -1.45 3.22
N ASP A 34 13.31 -0.92 3.79
CA ASP A 34 14.64 -0.92 3.16
C ASP A 34 15.11 -2.35 2.85
N LEU A 35 14.83 -3.34 3.71
CA LEU A 35 15.20 -4.74 3.53
C LEU A 35 14.57 -5.39 2.28
N VAL A 36 13.40 -4.90 1.86
CA VAL A 36 12.66 -5.39 0.69
C VAL A 36 12.81 -4.47 -0.52
N GLY A 37 13.78 -3.54 -0.49
CA GLY A 37 14.06 -2.63 -1.60
C GLY A 37 13.02 -1.53 -1.82
N LEU A 38 12.17 -1.26 -0.80
CA LEU A 38 11.17 -0.18 -0.80
C LEU A 38 11.65 1.08 -0.08
N GLY A 39 12.91 1.07 0.33
CA GLY A 39 13.58 2.18 0.96
C GLY A 39 13.70 3.41 0.08
N LYS A 40 13.77 4.58 0.73
CA LYS A 40 14.19 5.79 0.02
C LYS A 40 15.69 5.65 -0.23
N GLU A 41 16.08 5.56 -1.51
CA GLU A 41 17.48 5.70 -1.89
C GLU A 41 18.02 6.96 -1.21
N ALA A 42 19.09 6.80 -0.44
CA ALA A 42 19.74 7.92 0.22
C ALA A 42 20.20 8.88 -0.88
N THR A 43 19.42 9.94 -1.12
CA THR A 43 19.90 11.08 -1.89
C THR A 43 21.24 11.50 -1.29
N GLU A 44 22.25 11.59 -2.17
CA GLU A 44 23.69 11.72 -1.94
C GLU A 44 24.14 12.96 -1.14
N GLU A 45 23.32 13.49 -0.23
CA GLU A 45 23.67 14.62 0.64
C GLU A 45 24.32 14.17 1.97
N THR A 46 24.48 12.85 2.20
CA THR A 46 25.01 12.32 3.47
C THR A 46 26.29 11.50 3.34
N GLU A 47 27.02 11.59 2.21
CA GLU A 47 28.24 10.79 1.99
C GLU A 47 29.56 11.46 2.41
N ASN A 48 29.53 12.65 3.02
CA ASN A 48 30.77 13.35 3.42
C ASN A 48 30.96 13.50 4.93
N THR A 49 30.72 12.44 5.71
CA THR A 49 31.44 12.29 6.99
C THR A 49 31.82 10.83 7.20
N GLY A 50 33.11 10.53 7.06
CA GLY A 50 33.69 9.22 7.32
C GLY A 50 33.52 8.81 8.78
N ASP A 51 32.39 8.19 9.08
CA ASP A 51 32.06 7.75 10.43
C ASP A 51 31.33 6.40 10.39
N ASN A 52 32.13 5.33 10.28
CA ASN A 52 31.67 3.95 10.44
C ASN A 52 31.04 3.70 11.83
N GLY A 53 31.26 4.58 12.82
CA GLY A 53 30.63 4.51 14.14
C GLY A 53 29.18 4.96 14.13
N LYS A 54 28.82 6.00 13.35
CA LYS A 54 27.44 6.48 13.19
C LYS A 54 26.53 5.48 12.47
N ARG A 55 27.06 4.75 11.48
CA ARG A 55 26.28 3.71 10.77
C ARG A 55 25.87 2.56 11.68
N ARG A 56 26.80 2.04 12.49
CA ARG A 56 26.49 1.00 13.49
C ARG A 56 25.50 1.46 14.57
N ALA A 57 25.60 2.71 15.00
CA ALA A 57 24.63 3.28 15.95
C ALA A 57 23.23 3.42 15.32
N LYS A 58 23.16 3.75 14.02
CA LYS A 58 21.90 3.83 13.27
C LYS A 58 21.26 2.44 13.10
N GLU A 59 22.06 1.42 12.76
CA GLU A 59 21.59 0.03 12.64
C GLU A 59 21.00 -0.49 13.97
N LEU A 60 21.62 -0.20 15.12
CA LEU A 60 21.07 -0.58 16.42
C LEU A 60 19.73 0.08 16.72
N VAL A 61 19.59 1.38 16.40
CA VAL A 61 18.33 2.12 16.56
C VAL A 61 17.24 1.59 15.63
N GLU A 62 17.61 1.22 14.40
CA GLU A 62 16.70 0.63 13.42
C GLU A 62 16.23 -0.76 13.85
N VAL A 63 17.12 -1.59 14.40
CA VAL A 63 16.79 -2.92 14.94
C VAL A 63 15.86 -2.82 16.14
N ASP A 64 16.16 -1.93 17.10
CA ASP A 64 15.29 -1.73 18.26
C ASP A 64 13.92 -1.17 17.86
N ALA A 65 13.88 -0.25 16.90
CA ALA A 65 12.64 0.29 16.36
C ALA A 65 11.81 -0.77 15.64
N ALA A 66 12.44 -1.64 14.82
CA ALA A 66 11.78 -2.76 14.16
C ALA A 66 11.17 -3.75 15.16
N ASN A 67 11.89 -4.07 16.24
CA ASN A 67 11.41 -4.94 17.32
C ASN A 67 10.24 -4.34 18.11
N SER A 68 10.08 -3.01 18.07
CA SER A 68 8.99 -2.28 18.76
C SER A 68 7.76 -2.04 17.87
N LEU A 69 7.76 -2.55 16.63
CA LEU A 69 6.65 -2.31 15.71
C LEU A 69 5.34 -2.92 16.22
N PRO A 70 4.20 -2.26 15.99
CA PRO A 70 2.89 -2.85 16.25
C PRO A 70 2.66 -4.14 15.45
N GLY A 71 1.75 -4.99 15.94
CA GLY A 71 1.39 -6.22 15.25
C GLY A 71 0.82 -6.01 13.84
N TYR A 72 0.82 -7.09 13.04
CA TYR A 72 0.38 -7.12 11.64
C TYR A 72 -0.92 -6.35 11.41
N GLU A 73 -1.98 -6.69 12.15
CA GLU A 73 -3.33 -6.13 11.92
C GLU A 73 -3.34 -4.60 12.04
N PHE A 74 -2.66 -4.06 13.06
CA PHE A 74 -2.62 -2.61 13.26
C PHE A 74 -1.88 -1.90 12.12
N ARG A 75 -0.75 -2.46 11.67
CA ARG A 75 0.01 -1.91 10.55
C ARG A 75 -0.77 -2.04 9.23
N CYS A 76 -1.45 -3.16 8.98
CA CYS A 76 -2.27 -3.35 7.77
C CYS A 76 -3.42 -2.32 7.73
N GLN A 77 -4.16 -2.15 8.82
CA GLN A 77 -5.22 -1.14 8.90
C GLN A 77 -4.68 0.30 8.78
N THR A 78 -3.50 0.57 9.36
CA THR A 78 -2.82 1.86 9.20
C THR A 78 -2.50 2.14 7.73
N ALA A 79 -1.98 1.15 6.98
CA ALA A 79 -1.71 1.29 5.56
C ALA A 79 -2.98 1.56 4.74
N LYS A 80 -4.07 0.84 5.00
CA LYS A 80 -5.37 1.08 4.34
C LYS A 80 -5.87 2.51 4.57
N LEU A 81 -5.85 2.98 5.82
CA LEU A 81 -6.24 4.34 6.17
C LEU A 81 -5.35 5.40 5.50
N LEU A 82 -4.04 5.14 5.38
CA LEU A 82 -3.13 6.03 4.65
C LEU A 82 -3.48 6.10 3.16
N LEU A 83 -3.84 4.97 2.53
CA LEU A 83 -4.28 4.94 1.14
C LEU A 83 -5.60 5.69 0.93
N GLU A 84 -6.57 5.51 1.83
CA GLU A 84 -7.82 6.27 1.81
C GLU A 84 -7.55 7.79 1.96
N CYS A 85 -6.67 8.18 2.89
CA CYS A 85 -6.27 9.57 3.07
C CYS A 85 -5.59 10.13 1.82
N SER A 86 -4.74 9.35 1.15
CA SER A 86 -4.15 9.72 -0.14
C SER A 86 -5.21 9.99 -1.20
N ALA A 87 -6.23 9.13 -1.31
CA ALA A 87 -7.32 9.28 -2.25
C ALA A 87 -8.20 10.51 -1.96
N VAL A 88 -8.52 10.78 -0.69
CA VAL A 88 -9.29 11.97 -0.26
C VAL A 88 -8.55 13.26 -0.63
N CYS A 89 -7.22 13.27 -0.47
CA CYS A 89 -6.38 14.41 -0.88
C CYS A 89 -6.38 14.63 -2.41
N LYS A 90 -6.56 13.57 -3.22
CA LYS A 90 -6.66 13.64 -4.70
C LYS A 90 -8.05 14.05 -5.20
N GLY A 91 -9.13 13.60 -4.56
CA GLY A 91 -10.52 13.81 -4.99
C GLY A 91 -11.02 15.27 -4.88
N SER A 92 -10.26 16.15 -4.23
CA SER A 92 -10.64 17.55 -4.00
C SER A 92 -10.31 18.52 -5.15
N VAL A 93 -9.78 18.03 -6.28
CA VAL A 93 -9.30 18.86 -7.41
C VAL A 93 -10.44 19.29 -8.36
N GLY A 94 -11.67 18.79 -8.17
CA GLY A 94 -12.78 18.99 -9.10
C GLY A 94 -13.59 20.29 -8.98
N LYS A 95 -13.47 21.06 -7.88
CA LYS A 95 -14.25 22.31 -7.71
C LYS A 95 -13.51 23.36 -6.85
N ILE A 96 -13.21 24.48 -7.51
CA ILE A 96 -13.09 25.86 -6.98
C ILE A 96 -11.67 26.32 -6.54
N ASP A 97 -11.28 27.40 -7.22
CA ASP A 97 -10.35 28.50 -6.93
C ASP A 97 -8.85 28.24 -6.67
N ALA A 98 -8.06 28.88 -7.54
CA ALA A 98 -6.62 29.03 -7.45
C ALA A 98 -6.22 29.79 -6.18
N CYS A 99 -5.73 29.08 -5.18
CA CYS A 99 -4.95 29.64 -4.08
C CYS A 99 -4.07 28.53 -3.48
N GLU A 100 -2.96 28.89 -2.85
CA GLU A 100 -1.80 28.08 -2.40
C GLU A 100 -2.10 26.73 -1.69
N ASP A 101 -3.34 26.49 -1.28
CA ASP A 101 -3.81 25.35 -0.49
C ASP A 101 -3.84 24.01 -1.26
N LEU A 102 -3.97 24.06 -2.60
CA LEU A 102 -3.91 22.87 -3.46
C LEU A 102 -2.53 22.19 -3.43
N SER A 103 -1.46 22.97 -3.30
CA SER A 103 -0.08 22.46 -3.23
C SER A 103 0.17 21.64 -1.97
N LYS A 104 -0.41 22.06 -0.83
CA LYS A 104 -0.28 21.40 0.47
C LYS A 104 -1.09 20.11 0.54
N LYS A 105 -2.32 20.11 0.03
CA LYS A 105 -3.17 18.90 -0.04
C LYS A 105 -2.58 17.84 -0.97
N SER A 106 -2.11 18.24 -2.14
CA SER A 106 -1.44 17.33 -3.08
C SER A 106 -0.19 16.69 -2.45
N ARG A 107 0.62 17.50 -1.75
CA ARG A 107 1.81 17.03 -1.03
C ARG A 107 1.45 16.10 0.14
N GLN A 108 0.37 16.37 0.88
CA GLN A 108 -0.11 15.47 1.94
C GLN A 108 -0.59 14.12 1.40
N GLY A 109 -1.29 14.11 0.27
CA GLY A 109 -1.69 12.87 -0.39
C GLY A 109 -0.48 12.02 -0.78
N LEU A 110 0.56 12.65 -1.34
CA LEU A 110 1.82 11.98 -1.64
C LEU A 110 2.50 11.41 -0.39
N PHE A 111 2.56 12.18 0.70
CA PHE A 111 3.11 11.68 1.97
C PHE A 111 2.34 10.48 2.53
N CYS A 112 1.01 10.47 2.38
CA CYS A 112 0.20 9.32 2.80
C CYS A 112 0.51 8.08 1.94
N ALA A 113 0.63 8.25 0.62
CA ALA A 113 1.03 7.17 -0.28
C ALA A 113 2.43 6.62 0.08
N GLU A 114 3.40 7.49 0.33
CA GLU A 114 4.74 7.08 0.75
C GLU A 114 4.73 6.34 2.09
N ALA A 115 4.03 6.88 3.08
CA ALA A 115 3.89 6.23 4.39
C ALA A 115 3.21 4.86 4.26
N ALA A 116 2.20 4.72 3.40
CA ALA A 116 1.57 3.43 3.12
C ALA A 116 2.58 2.43 2.53
N VAL A 117 3.42 2.85 1.58
CA VAL A 117 4.49 2.00 1.03
C VAL A 117 5.45 1.55 2.13
N GLN A 118 5.87 2.42 3.04
CA GLN A 118 6.78 2.05 4.14
C GLN A 118 6.13 1.08 5.12
N VAL A 119 4.88 1.31 5.50
CA VAL A 119 4.15 0.40 6.39
C VAL A 119 3.95 -0.97 5.71
N LEU A 120 3.52 -1.00 4.45
CA LEU A 120 3.34 -2.23 3.70
C LEU A 120 4.67 -2.96 3.44
N GLY A 121 5.75 -2.22 3.17
CA GLY A 121 7.10 -2.79 3.05
C GLY A 121 7.54 -3.45 4.35
N SER A 122 7.21 -2.88 5.51
CA SER A 122 7.48 -3.51 6.79
C SER A 122 6.70 -4.82 7.01
N LEU A 123 5.48 -4.92 6.47
CA LEU A 123 4.68 -6.15 6.52
C LEU A 123 5.23 -7.19 5.54
N LEU A 124 5.63 -6.76 4.35
CA LEU A 124 6.24 -7.61 3.33
C LEU A 124 7.56 -8.21 3.82
N ALA A 125 8.38 -7.44 4.54
CA ALA A 125 9.63 -7.91 5.13
C ALA A 125 9.43 -8.96 6.23
N GLU A 126 8.28 -8.94 6.90
CA GLU A 126 7.92 -9.92 7.92
C GLU A 126 7.29 -11.18 7.33
N ASN A 127 6.41 -11.02 6.34
CA ASN A 127 5.73 -12.12 5.67
C ASN A 127 5.33 -11.74 4.24
N ASP A 128 6.03 -12.33 3.26
CA ASP A 128 5.80 -12.12 1.84
C ASP A 128 4.74 -13.06 1.23
N GLU A 129 4.14 -13.95 2.03
CA GLU A 129 3.09 -14.88 1.59
C GLU A 129 1.68 -14.28 1.66
N VAL A 130 1.52 -13.05 2.18
CA VAL A 130 0.22 -12.41 2.35
C VAL A 130 -0.19 -11.63 1.11
N VAL A 131 -1.14 -12.18 0.34
CA VAL A 131 -1.69 -11.60 -0.90
C VAL A 131 -2.13 -10.14 -0.73
N GLU A 132 -2.80 -9.83 0.38
CA GLU A 132 -3.32 -8.49 0.66
C GLU A 132 -2.20 -7.42 0.66
N VAL A 133 -1.02 -7.76 1.18
CA VAL A 133 0.12 -6.82 1.23
C VAL A 133 0.59 -6.48 -0.19
N TRP A 134 0.71 -7.48 -1.06
CA TRP A 134 1.06 -7.30 -2.48
C TRP A 134 0.01 -6.46 -3.21
N TYR A 135 -1.28 -6.77 -3.01
CA TYR A 135 -2.37 -6.01 -3.62
C TYR A 135 -2.36 -4.54 -3.20
N LEU A 136 -2.21 -4.28 -1.88
CA LEU A 136 -2.17 -2.93 -1.33
C LEU A 136 -0.93 -2.15 -1.77
N LEU A 137 0.23 -2.80 -1.97
CA LEU A 137 1.42 -2.15 -2.53
C LEU A 137 1.17 -1.66 -3.96
N GLY A 138 0.52 -2.47 -4.79
CA GLY A 138 0.10 -2.04 -6.12
C GLY A 138 -0.81 -0.81 -6.05
N CYS A 139 -1.82 -0.83 -5.17
CA CYS A 139 -2.68 0.32 -4.91
C CYS A 139 -1.91 1.56 -4.42
N ALA A 140 -0.90 1.38 -3.58
CA ALA A 140 -0.05 2.45 -3.10
C ALA A 140 0.74 3.10 -4.24
N PHE A 141 1.37 2.31 -5.11
CA PHE A 141 2.12 2.82 -6.27
C PHE A 141 1.22 3.47 -7.34
N ALA A 142 0.01 2.94 -7.53
CA ALA A 142 -1.03 3.57 -8.35
C ALA A 142 -1.53 4.90 -7.77
N SER A 143 -1.31 5.14 -6.47
CA SER A 143 -1.70 6.38 -5.79
C SER A 143 -0.63 7.49 -5.86
N PHE A 144 0.49 7.30 -6.56
CA PHE A 144 1.45 8.39 -6.80
C PHE A 144 0.95 9.38 -7.86
N THR A 145 1.59 10.55 -7.92
CA THR A 145 1.42 11.55 -8.99
C THR A 145 2.81 12.10 -9.34
N PRO A 146 3.39 11.78 -10.52
CA PRO A 146 2.85 10.90 -11.55
C PRO A 146 2.72 9.45 -11.07
N THR A 147 1.78 8.71 -11.64
CA THR A 147 1.54 7.32 -11.28
C THR A 147 2.73 6.45 -11.66
N LYS A 148 3.10 5.50 -10.78
CA LYS A 148 4.16 4.52 -11.04
C LYS A 148 3.55 3.23 -11.61
N ASP A 149 3.02 3.31 -12.82
CA ASP A 149 2.22 2.22 -13.43
C ASP A 149 3.00 0.91 -13.55
N ASP A 150 4.28 0.94 -13.92
CA ASP A 150 5.11 -0.28 -14.04
C ASP A 150 5.30 -0.98 -12.70
N VAL A 151 5.56 -0.20 -11.63
CA VAL A 151 5.74 -0.72 -10.28
C VAL A 151 4.40 -1.24 -9.73
N SER A 152 3.32 -0.49 -9.96
CA SER A 152 1.96 -0.91 -9.60
C SER A 152 1.59 -2.24 -10.25
N ARG A 153 1.89 -2.38 -11.55
CA ARG A 153 1.66 -3.60 -12.32
C ARG A 153 2.39 -4.79 -11.71
N TYR A 154 3.69 -4.65 -11.41
CA TYR A 154 4.48 -5.70 -10.79
C TYR A 154 3.83 -6.28 -9.51
N TYR A 155 3.39 -5.40 -8.60
CA TYR A 155 2.76 -5.84 -7.35
C TYR A 155 1.39 -6.51 -7.56
N TRP A 156 0.59 -6.02 -8.51
CA TRP A 156 -0.70 -6.62 -8.84
C TRP A 156 -0.56 -7.95 -9.59
N GLU A 157 0.39 -8.08 -10.52
CA GLU A 157 0.71 -9.35 -11.19
C GLU A 157 1.13 -10.39 -10.16
N ARG A 158 1.96 -10.01 -9.18
CA ARG A 158 2.36 -10.91 -8.11
C ARG A 158 1.18 -11.35 -7.23
N ALA A 159 0.30 -10.42 -6.85
CA ALA A 159 -0.93 -10.75 -6.11
C ALA A 159 -1.82 -11.73 -6.90
N HIS A 160 -1.96 -11.51 -8.22
CA HIS A 160 -2.72 -12.38 -9.12
C HIS A 160 -2.14 -13.80 -9.18
N GLU A 161 -0.81 -13.94 -9.33
CA GLU A 161 -0.13 -15.24 -9.31
C GLU A 161 -0.38 -16.00 -8.00
N MET A 162 -0.33 -15.31 -6.86
CA MET A 162 -0.56 -15.90 -5.56
C MET A 162 -2.02 -16.38 -5.43
N LEU A 163 -3.00 -15.58 -5.83
CA LEU A 163 -4.42 -15.96 -5.83
C LEU A 163 -4.68 -17.18 -6.73
N ILE A 164 -4.11 -17.22 -7.93
CA ILE A 164 -4.17 -18.39 -8.82
C ILE A 164 -3.60 -19.64 -8.14
N THR A 165 -2.50 -19.48 -7.40
CA THR A 165 -1.83 -20.58 -6.70
C THR A 165 -2.69 -21.11 -5.55
N VAL A 166 -3.28 -20.22 -4.74
CA VAL A 166 -4.22 -20.59 -3.68
C VAL A 166 -5.45 -21.30 -4.26
N LYS A 167 -6.06 -20.73 -5.31
CA LYS A 167 -7.20 -21.35 -6.03
C LYS A 167 -6.86 -22.76 -6.51
N LYS A 168 -5.67 -22.96 -7.08
CA LYS A 168 -5.21 -24.28 -7.54
C LYS A 168 -5.01 -25.26 -6.37
N SER A 169 -4.54 -24.79 -5.22
CA SER A 169 -4.38 -25.64 -4.03
C SER A 169 -5.73 -26.14 -3.52
N ILE A 170 -6.69 -25.24 -3.32
CA ILE A 170 -8.04 -25.59 -2.83
C ILE A 170 -8.73 -26.55 -3.81
N ASN A 171 -8.64 -26.29 -5.12
CA ASN A 171 -9.20 -27.21 -6.13
C ASN A 171 -8.59 -28.62 -6.07
N LYS A 172 -7.28 -28.75 -5.79
CA LYS A 172 -6.64 -30.06 -5.61
C LYS A 172 -7.16 -30.77 -4.36
N GLU A 173 -7.36 -30.03 -3.26
CA GLU A 173 -7.91 -30.57 -2.01
C GLU A 173 -9.35 -31.07 -2.20
N ILE A 174 -10.19 -30.29 -2.88
CA ILE A 174 -11.56 -30.69 -3.25
C ILE A 174 -11.53 -31.94 -4.14
N ALA A 175 -10.63 -32.00 -5.13
CA ALA A 175 -10.52 -33.14 -6.02
C ALA A 175 -10.07 -34.43 -5.29
N ALA A 176 -9.20 -34.30 -4.28
CA ALA A 176 -8.67 -35.40 -3.50
C ALA A 176 -9.66 -35.93 -2.45
N SER A 177 -10.55 -35.07 -1.93
CA SER A 177 -11.52 -35.45 -0.89
C SER A 177 -12.91 -35.72 -1.48
N LYS A 178 -13.36 -36.98 -1.41
CA LYS A 178 -14.72 -37.38 -1.81
C LYS A 178 -15.82 -36.69 -0.97
N ALA A 179 -15.49 -36.28 0.26
CA ALA A 179 -16.39 -35.55 1.16
C ALA A 179 -16.36 -34.02 0.92
N ALA A 180 -15.34 -33.51 0.22
CA ALA A 180 -15.17 -32.07 -0.01
C ALA A 180 -15.93 -31.54 -1.24
N ARG A 181 -16.49 -32.42 -2.08
CA ARG A 181 -17.25 -31.99 -3.27
C ARG A 181 -18.50 -31.19 -2.93
N ASP A 182 -19.12 -31.50 -1.80
CA ASP A 182 -20.30 -30.79 -1.28
C ASP A 182 -19.94 -29.90 -0.08
N ASP A 183 -18.64 -29.64 0.15
CA ASP A 183 -18.20 -28.75 1.22
C ASP A 183 -18.45 -27.29 0.81
N GLU A 184 -19.56 -26.75 1.32
CA GLU A 184 -19.98 -25.37 1.12
C GLU A 184 -18.90 -24.37 1.55
N SER A 185 -18.09 -24.70 2.58
CA SER A 185 -17.01 -23.83 3.05
C SER A 185 -15.91 -23.67 2.00
N MET A 186 -15.44 -24.78 1.42
CA MET A 186 -14.40 -24.73 0.38
C MET A 186 -14.90 -24.06 -0.90
N ASN A 187 -16.15 -24.32 -1.29
CA ASN A 187 -16.76 -23.67 -2.45
C ASN A 187 -16.94 -22.15 -2.23
N ASN A 188 -17.28 -21.71 -1.03
CA ASN A 188 -17.35 -20.29 -0.70
C ASN A 188 -15.97 -19.61 -0.76
N GLN A 189 -14.92 -20.27 -0.26
CA GLN A 189 -13.55 -19.77 -0.37
C GLN A 189 -13.10 -19.62 -1.84
N ILE A 190 -13.45 -20.58 -2.71
CA ILE A 190 -13.14 -20.46 -4.14
C ILE A 190 -13.83 -19.24 -4.75
N ARG A 191 -15.12 -19.02 -4.46
CA ARG A 191 -15.85 -17.86 -4.98
C ARG A 191 -15.24 -16.54 -4.50
N GLU A 192 -14.82 -16.47 -3.24
CA GLU A 192 -14.14 -15.28 -2.71
C GLU A 192 -12.83 -15.01 -3.43
N ILE A 193 -12.01 -16.04 -3.63
CA ILE A 193 -10.75 -15.93 -4.39
C ILE A 193 -11.01 -15.56 -5.85
N GLU A 194 -12.06 -16.09 -6.47
CA GLU A 194 -12.46 -15.73 -7.83
C GLU A 194 -12.81 -14.24 -7.94
N GLY A 195 -13.59 -13.72 -6.99
CA GLY A 195 -13.89 -12.28 -6.94
C GLY A 195 -12.63 -11.42 -6.76
N GLN A 196 -11.69 -11.86 -5.92
CA GLN A 196 -10.41 -11.17 -5.75
C GLN A 196 -9.54 -11.21 -7.03
N ILE A 197 -9.54 -12.32 -7.76
CA ILE A 197 -8.83 -12.43 -9.06
C ILE A 197 -9.42 -11.45 -10.07
N GLU A 198 -10.75 -11.42 -10.19
CA GLU A 198 -11.46 -10.51 -11.10
C GLU A 198 -11.14 -9.04 -10.80
N GLU A 199 -11.12 -8.67 -9.51
CA GLU A 199 -10.75 -7.30 -9.10
C GLU A 199 -9.31 -6.94 -9.54
N VAL A 200 -8.35 -7.84 -9.35
CA VAL A 200 -6.95 -7.60 -9.77
C VAL A 200 -6.83 -7.51 -11.30
N GLU A 201 -7.55 -8.36 -12.04
CA GLU A 201 -7.59 -8.33 -13.50
C GLU A 201 -8.16 -7.01 -14.03
N GLU A 202 -9.22 -6.47 -13.39
CA GLU A 202 -9.77 -5.17 -13.74
C GLU A 202 -8.74 -4.04 -13.54
N LYS A 203 -7.98 -4.07 -12.44
CA LYS A 203 -6.91 -3.09 -12.18
C LYS A 203 -5.82 -3.15 -13.25
N LEU A 204 -5.37 -4.35 -13.63
CA LEU A 204 -4.34 -4.55 -14.65
C LEU A 204 -4.82 -4.06 -16.03
N ALA A 205 -6.03 -4.44 -16.43
CA ALA A 205 -6.64 -3.97 -17.68
C ALA A 205 -6.80 -2.43 -17.71
N GLY A 206 -7.10 -1.82 -16.56
CA GLY A 206 -7.15 -0.37 -16.39
C GLY A 206 -5.83 0.34 -16.67
N LEU A 207 -4.68 -0.31 -16.46
CA LEU A 207 -3.36 0.24 -16.81
C LEU A 207 -3.07 0.14 -18.31
N ASP A 208 -3.42 -0.98 -18.94
CA ASP A 208 -3.22 -1.18 -20.39
C ASP A 208 -4.01 -0.16 -21.21
N ASN A 209 -5.28 0.06 -20.84
CA ASN A 209 -6.12 1.06 -21.50
C ASN A 209 -5.57 2.49 -21.42
N LYS A 210 -4.87 2.85 -20.33
CA LYS A 210 -4.21 4.18 -20.20
C LYS A 210 -3.01 4.30 -21.12
N ARG A 211 -2.23 3.22 -21.28
CA ARG A 211 -1.05 3.17 -22.15
C ARG A 211 -1.42 3.34 -23.62
N ASP A 212 -2.51 2.71 -24.04
CA ASP A 212 -2.99 2.77 -25.44
C ASP A 212 -3.53 4.16 -25.79
N GLN A 213 -4.27 4.80 -24.88
CA GLN A 213 -4.75 6.18 -25.06
C GLN A 213 -3.60 7.17 -25.20
N CYS A 214 -2.53 7.02 -24.41
CA CYS A 214 -1.36 7.90 -24.48
C CYS A 214 -0.53 7.67 -25.76
N SER A 215 -0.59 6.47 -26.32
CA SER A 215 0.10 6.09 -27.56
C SER A 215 -0.67 6.54 -28.83
N SER A 216 -1.98 6.71 -28.73
CA SER A 216 -2.85 7.19 -29.83
C SER A 216 -2.95 8.72 -29.96
N ALA A 217 -2.38 9.46 -29.01
CA ALA A 217 -2.41 10.94 -28.96
C ALA A 217 -1.14 11.62 -29.51
N ASN A 218 -0.21 10.84 -30.08
CA ASN A 218 1.05 11.31 -30.69
C ASN A 218 1.06 11.09 -32.20
#